data_AF-A0A529MDD1-F1
#
_entry.id   AF-A0A529MDD1-F1
#
_cell.length_a   1.000
_cell.length_b   1.000
_cell.length_c   1.000
_cell.angle_alpha   90.00
_cell.angle_beta   90.00
_cell.angle_gamma   90.00
#
_symmetry.space_group_name_H-M   'P 1'
#
loop_
_entity.id
_entity.type
_entity.pdbx_description
1 polymer ?
#
loop_
_entity_poly.entity_id
_entity_poly.type
_entity_poly.pdbx_seq_one_letter_code
_entity_poly.pdbx_strand_id
1 'polypeptide(L)' 'MKALAIAATGMNAQQTNLEVIANNIANINTTGYKRARAEFSDLLYQVDRTQG' A
#
# COMPACT_ATOMS: atom_id res chain seq x y z
N MET A 1 1.24 -1.19 21.20
CA MET A 1 0.94 -2.19 20.15
C MET A 1 0.23 -1.59 18.93
N LYS A 2 -0.83 -0.75 19.07
CA LYS A 2 -1.54 -0.14 17.92
C LYS A 2 -0.66 0.70 16.99
N ALA A 3 0.26 1.51 17.53
CA ALA A 3 1.18 2.32 16.72
C ALA A 3 2.15 1.47 15.87
N LEU A 4 2.64 0.34 16.39
CA LEU A 4 3.51 -0.57 15.65
C LEU A 4 2.77 -1.24 14.48
N ALA A 5 1.51 -1.62 14.70
CA ALA A 5 0.68 -2.18 13.64
C ALA A 5 0.44 -1.17 12.51
N ILE A 6 0.17 0.10 12.86
CA ILE A 6 0.02 1.20 11.87
C ILE A 6 1.33 1.44 11.12
N ALA A 7 2.46 1.46 11.82
CA ALA A 7 3.77 1.61 11.18
C ALA A 7 4.07 0.44 10.23
N ALA A 8 3.77 -0.80 10.65
CA ALA A 8 3.97 -1.99 9.84
C ALA A 8 3.09 -1.99 8.57
N THR A 9 1.81 -1.62 8.68
CA THR A 9 0.91 -1.53 7.50
C THR A 9 1.36 -0.40 6.56
N GLY A 10 1.80 0.74 7.09
CA GLY A 10 2.37 1.84 6.31
C GLY A 10 3.64 1.44 5.57
N MET A 11 4.57 0.74 6.23
CA MET A 11 5.79 0.24 5.59
C MET A 11 5.48 -0.78 4.48
N ASN A 12 4.54 -1.70 4.72
CA ASN A 12 4.12 -2.66 3.69
C ASN A 12 3.49 -1.96 2.48
N ALA A 13 2.65 -0.94 2.69
CA ALA A 13 2.09 -0.15 1.60
C ALA A 13 3.19 0.54 0.78
N GLN A 14 4.20 1.12 1.45
CA GLN A 14 5.35 1.72 0.76
C GLN A 14 6.17 0.69 -0.01
N GLN A 15 6.42 -0.49 0.56
CA GLN A 15 7.11 -1.61 -0.09
C GLN A 15 6.40 -2.00 -1.40
N THR A 16 5.08 -2.21 -1.36
CA THR A 16 4.28 -2.55 -2.56
C THR A 16 4.34 -1.44 -3.61
N ASN A 17 4.30 -0.17 -3.20
CA ASN A 17 4.40 0.94 -4.15
C ASN A 17 5.76 0.95 -4.86
N LEU A 18 6.85 0.74 -4.10
CA LEU A 18 8.19 0.64 -4.67
C LEU A 18 8.32 -0.54 -5.64
N GLU A 19 7.73 -1.69 -5.33
CA GLU A 19 7.72 -2.85 -6.23
C GLU A 19 7.00 -2.57 -7.54
N VAL A 20 5.83 -1.90 -7.49
CA VAL A 20 5.07 -1.51 -8.68
C VAL A 20 5.87 -0.52 -9.53
N ILE A 21 6.51 0.48 -8.90
CA ILE A 21 7.36 1.44 -9.60
C ILE A 21 8.57 0.73 -10.23
N ALA A 22 9.25 -0.15 -9.48
CA ALA A 22 10.39 -0.91 -9.97
C ALA A 22 10.01 -1.79 -11.17
N ASN A 23 8.86 -2.47 -11.11
CA ASN A 23 8.36 -3.28 -12.21
C ASN A 23 8.06 -2.44 -13.46
N ASN A 24 7.44 -1.27 -13.28
CA ASN A 24 7.17 -0.34 -14.38
C ASN A 24 8.45 0.18 -15.04
N ILE A 25 9.48 0.50 -14.24
CA ILE A 25 10.78 0.97 -14.74
C ILE A 25 11.50 -0.16 -15.47
N ALA A 26 11.53 -1.36 -14.90
CA ALA A 26 12.19 -2.51 -15.49
C ALA A 26 11.62 -2.87 -16.87
N ASN A 27 10.33 -2.63 -17.09
CA ASN A 27 9.64 -2.95 -18.34
C ASN A 27 9.38 -1.73 -19.25
N ILE A 28 10.02 -0.59 -19.00
CA ILE A 28 9.73 0.66 -19.74
C ILE A 28 10.01 0.54 -21.26
N ASN A 29 10.97 -0.29 -21.65
CA ASN A 29 11.36 -0.52 -23.05
C ASN A 29 10.69 -1.76 -23.66
N THR A 30 9.82 -2.45 -22.92
CA THR A 30 9.12 -3.64 -23.42
C THR A 30 7.92 -3.21 -24.26
N THR A 31 7.97 -3.48 -25.57
CA THR A 31 6.87 -3.15 -26.48
C THR A 31 5.56 -3.82 -26.05
N GLY A 32 4.50 -3.02 -25.88
CA GLY A 32 3.18 -3.50 -25.46
C GLY A 32 3.00 -3.64 -23.94
N TYR A 33 3.98 -3.28 -23.13
CA TYR A 33 3.84 -3.29 -21.67
C TYR A 33 2.84 -2.22 -21.18
N LYS A 34 1.95 -2.62 -20.26
CA LYS A 34 0.96 -1.75 -19.63
C LYS A 34 1.38 -1.44 -18.20
N ARG A 35 1.53 -0.15 -17.89
CA ARG A 35 1.95 0.28 -16.55
C ARG A 35 0.88 -0.02 -15.51
N ALA A 36 1.30 -0.50 -14.35
CA ALA A 36 0.46 -0.70 -13.19
C ALA A 36 0.57 0.48 -12.21
N ARG A 37 -0.44 0.69 -11.37
CA ARG A 37 -0.41 1.64 -10.26
C ARG A 37 -0.96 0.98 -9.00
N ALA A 38 -0.31 1.24 -7.87
CA ALA A 38 -0.82 0.86 -6.57
C ALA A 38 -1.82 1.91 -6.09
N GLU A 39 -2.96 1.46 -5.58
CA GLU A 39 -3.95 2.29 -4.91
C GLU A 39 -4.17 1.73 -3.50
N PHE A 40 -4.34 2.63 -2.53
CA PHE A 40 -4.51 2.28 -1.13
C PHE A 40 -5.83 2.87 -0.63
N SER A 41 -6.55 2.11 0.19
CA SER A 41 -7.76 2.55 0.86
C SER A 41 -7.62 2.41 2.37
N ASP A 42 -8.33 3.28 3.09
CA ASP A 42 -8.39 3.20 4.55
C ASP A 42 -9.19 1.98 5.01
N LEU A 43 -8.80 1.46 6.18
CA LEU A 43 -9.51 0.39 6.86
C LEU A 43 -10.68 0.96 7.66
N LEU A 44 -11.67 0.10 7.97
CA LEU A 44 -12.84 0.48 8.76
C LEU A 44 -12.42 1.03 10.14
N TYR A 45 -12.92 2.21 10.50
CA TYR A 45 -12.68 2.80 11.81
C TYR A 45 -13.40 2.02 12.91
N GLN A 46 -12.64 1.51 13.89
CA GLN A 46 -13.22 0.92 15.08
C GLN A 46 -13.71 2.04 16.01
N VAL A 47 -15.03 2.22 16.09
CA VAL A 47 -15.66 3.11 17.06
C VAL A 47 -15.86 2.31 18.35
N ASP A 48 -14.96 2.46 19.31
CA ASP A 48 -15.13 1.89 20.64
C ASP A 48 -16.32 2.60 21.30
N ARG A 49 -17.51 1.98 21.23
CA ARG A 49 -18.64 2.39 22.07
C ARG A 49 -18.23 2.12 23.51
N THR A 50 -17.77 3.15 24.21
CA THR A 50 -17.65 3.10 25.66
C THR A 50 -19.04 2.82 26.20
N GLN A 51 -19.29 1.58 26.58
CA GLN A 51 -20.50 1.20 27.27
C GLN A 51 -20.46 1.89 28.63
N GLY A 52 -21.40 2.81 28.83
CA GLY A 52 -21.63 3.49 30.10
C GLY A 52 -22.12 2.53 31.16
#